data_AF-A0A969LL03-F1
#
_entry.id   AF-A0A969LL03-F1
#
_cell.length_a   1.000
_cell.length_b   1.000
_cell.length_c   1.000
_cell.angle_alpha   90.00
_cell.angle_beta   90.00
_cell.angle_gamma   90.00
#
_symmetry.space_group_name_H-M   'P 1'
#
loop_
_entity.id
_entity.type
_entity.pdbx_description
1 polymer ?
#
loop_
_entity_poly.entity_id
_entity_poly.type
_entity_poly.pdbx_seq_one_letter_code
_entity_poly.pdbx_strand_id
1 'polypeptide(L)'
;MYLNENDNLKNSLVLVYTKNGKGYVHDNIASAVACIQQLGAANNFKVDTSDNPAVFTEANLKKYTLLIFASTNNDVFDTDEQRVAFRRYIEAGGGFVGVHSVTGTERRWKWFKMMIGETFSWHAKFQK
;
A
#
# COMPACT_ATOMS: atom_id res chain seq x y z
N MET A 1 23.36 -16.92 -12.90
CA MET A 1 21.96 -16.48 -12.81
C MET A 1 21.98 -14.97 -13.04
N TYR A 2 21.74 -14.54 -14.28
CA TYR A 2 21.74 -13.11 -14.60
C TYR A 2 20.47 -12.49 -14.02
N LEU A 3 20.61 -11.58 -13.06
CA LEU A 3 19.52 -10.69 -12.67
C LEU A 3 19.25 -9.82 -13.90
N ASN A 4 18.07 -10.00 -14.49
CA ASN A 4 17.66 -9.19 -15.62
C ASN A 4 17.45 -7.77 -15.10
N GLU A 5 18.31 -6.82 -15.50
CA GLU A 5 18.23 -5.38 -15.15
C GLU A 5 17.08 -4.68 -15.88
N ASN A 6 15.92 -5.33 -15.96
CA ASN A 6 14.71 -4.64 -16.36
C ASN A 6 14.26 -3.81 -15.17
N ASP A 7 14.64 -2.53 -15.20
CA ASP A 7 14.21 -1.51 -14.25
C ASP A 7 12.70 -1.25 -14.46
N ASN A 8 11.88 -2.22 -14.03
CA ASN A 8 10.44 -2.35 -14.31
C ASN A 8 9.61 -1.19 -13.76
N LEU A 9 10.21 -0.31 -12.96
CA LEU A 9 9.56 0.89 -12.42
C LEU A 9 9.95 2.15 -13.17
N LYS A 10 11.00 2.15 -13.99
CA LYS A 10 11.39 3.35 -14.74
C LYS A 10 10.24 3.87 -15.61
N ASN A 11 9.96 5.16 -15.51
CA ASN A 11 8.84 5.88 -16.13
C ASN A 11 7.44 5.41 -15.69
N SER A 12 7.33 4.63 -14.62
CA SER A 12 6.05 4.19 -14.08
C SER A 12 5.46 5.19 -13.09
N LEU A 13 4.21 4.93 -12.68
CA LEU A 13 3.53 5.62 -11.60
C LEU A 13 3.27 4.65 -10.45
N VAL A 14 3.53 5.12 -9.23
CA VAL A 14 3.36 4.38 -7.97
C VAL A 14 2.44 5.19 -7.05
N LEU A 15 1.48 4.52 -6.41
CA LEU A 15 0.63 5.14 -5.40
C LEU A 15 1.09 4.72 -4.00
N VAL A 16 1.43 5.69 -3.16
CA VAL A 16 1.62 5.48 -1.73
C VAL A 16 0.33 5.82 -1.00
N TYR A 17 -0.31 4.81 -0.45
CA TYR A 17 -1.54 4.91 0.31
C TYR A 17 -1.27 4.88 1.82
N THR A 18 -1.86 5.82 2.55
CA THR A 18 -1.51 6.09 3.97
C THR A 18 -2.71 6.14 4.91
N LYS A 19 -3.93 5.87 4.41
CA LYS A 19 -5.14 5.91 5.24
C LYS A 19 -5.03 4.92 6.40
N ASN A 20 -5.52 5.37 7.56
CA ASN A 20 -5.73 4.55 8.73
C ASN A 20 -7.20 4.65 9.16
N GLY A 21 -7.77 3.53 9.60
CA GLY A 21 -9.07 3.51 10.26
C GLY A 21 -8.97 4.02 11.70
N LYS A 22 -10.10 3.97 12.43
CA LYS A 22 -10.14 4.37 13.85
C LYS A 22 -9.10 3.60 14.67
N GLY A 23 -8.14 4.32 15.26
CA GLY A 23 -7.08 3.73 16.08
C GLY A 23 -5.81 4.59 16.08
N TYR A 24 -4.68 3.96 16.43
CA TYR A 24 -3.38 4.62 16.40
C TYR A 24 -2.90 4.85 14.97
N VAL A 25 -2.35 6.04 14.71
CA VAL A 25 -1.75 6.44 13.43
C VAL A 25 -0.27 6.64 13.69
N HIS A 26 0.58 6.01 12.87
CA HIS A 26 2.01 5.98 13.17
C HIS A 26 2.72 7.24 12.66
N ASP A 27 3.55 7.85 13.50
CA ASP A 27 4.28 9.08 13.17
C ASP A 27 5.30 8.90 12.03
N ASN A 28 5.73 7.67 11.75
CA ASN A 28 6.71 7.37 10.70
C ASN A 28 6.15 7.50 9.27
N ILE A 29 4.84 7.71 9.09
CA ILE A 29 4.21 7.78 7.74
C ILE A 29 4.88 8.87 6.89
N ALA A 30 5.08 10.07 7.43
CA ALA A 30 5.71 11.16 6.70
C ALA A 30 7.14 10.82 6.24
N SER A 31 7.90 10.13 7.11
CA SER A 31 9.26 9.68 6.78
C SER A 31 9.26 8.56 5.74
N ALA A 32 8.31 7.62 5.82
CA ALA A 32 8.14 6.56 4.83
C ALA A 32 7.80 7.13 3.44
N VAL A 33 6.86 8.07 3.38
CA VAL A 33 6.49 8.78 2.14
C VAL A 33 7.71 9.50 1.55
N ALA A 34 8.43 10.29 2.36
CA ALA A 34 9.61 11.03 1.89
C ALA A 34 10.69 10.08 1.35
N CYS A 35 10.94 8.96 2.04
CA CYS A 35 11.88 7.94 1.58
C CYS A 35 11.46 7.34 0.22
N ILE A 36 10.19 6.98 0.05
CA ILE A 36 9.68 6.41 -1.21
C ILE A 36 9.76 7.44 -2.35
N GLN A 37 9.48 8.72 -2.08
CA GLN A 37 9.63 9.79 -3.07
C GLN A 37 11.09 9.99 -3.48
N GLN A 38 12.03 9.92 -2.54
CA GLN A 38 13.47 9.96 -2.84
C GLN A 38 13.89 8.77 -3.70
N LEU A 39 13.39 7.56 -3.41
CA LEU A 39 13.60 6.37 -4.24
C LEU A 39 13.03 6.56 -5.65
N GLY A 40 11.84 7.16 -5.77
CA GLY A 40 11.22 7.52 -7.05
C GLY A 40 12.10 8.43 -7.89
N ALA A 41 12.60 9.51 -7.28
CA ALA A 41 13.51 10.44 -7.94
C ALA A 41 14.82 9.77 -8.37
N ALA A 42 15.41 8.93 -7.52
CA ALA A 42 16.67 8.24 -7.80
C ALA A 42 16.55 7.17 -8.90
N ASN A 43 15.39 6.52 -9.01
CA ASN A 43 15.16 5.39 -9.93
C ASN A 43 14.17 5.72 -11.06
N ASN A 44 13.90 7.01 -11.30
CA ASN A 44 13.07 7.51 -12.40
C ASN A 44 11.63 6.96 -12.43
N PHE A 45 10.96 6.84 -11.29
CA PHE A 45 9.51 6.57 -11.22
C PHE A 45 8.77 7.68 -10.46
N LYS A 46 7.51 7.91 -10.83
CA LYS A 46 6.68 8.94 -10.20
C LYS A 46 5.92 8.37 -9.00
N VAL A 47 5.76 9.18 -7.97
CA VAL A 47 5.09 8.80 -6.73
C VAL A 47 3.95 9.76 -6.45
N ASP A 48 2.73 9.24 -6.46
CA ASP A 48 1.56 9.92 -5.91
C ASP A 48 1.31 9.44 -4.48
N THR A 49 0.76 10.31 -3.63
CA THR A 49 0.45 10.00 -2.23
C THR A 49 -1.00 10.32 -1.95
N SER A 50 -1.71 9.43 -1.24
CA SER A 50 -3.10 9.68 -0.84
C SER A 50 -3.42 9.00 0.50
N ASP A 51 -4.30 9.61 1.27
CA ASP A 51 -5.03 9.01 2.39
C ASP A 51 -6.55 8.97 2.11
N ASN A 52 -6.97 9.41 0.93
CA ASN A 52 -8.37 9.43 0.51
C ASN A 52 -8.71 8.12 -0.21
N PRO A 53 -9.67 7.32 0.28
CA PRO A 53 -10.01 6.04 -0.33
C PRO A 53 -10.77 6.18 -1.66
N ALA A 54 -11.26 7.38 -2.00
CA ALA A 54 -11.89 7.65 -3.28
C ALA A 54 -10.95 7.44 -4.48
N VAL A 55 -9.64 7.33 -4.24
CA VAL A 55 -8.66 6.95 -5.28
C VAL A 55 -8.81 5.50 -5.74
N PHE A 56 -9.48 4.64 -4.98
CA PHE A 56 -9.71 3.23 -5.31
C PHE A 56 -10.91 3.07 -6.25
N THR A 57 -10.71 3.50 -7.49
CA THR A 57 -11.56 3.17 -8.63
C THR A 57 -10.74 2.42 -9.67
N GLU A 58 -11.35 1.50 -10.42
CA GLU A 58 -10.62 0.75 -11.45
C GLU A 58 -9.94 1.67 -12.48
N ALA A 59 -10.64 2.74 -12.90
CA ALA A 59 -10.12 3.71 -13.85
C ALA A 59 -8.86 4.42 -13.32
N ASN A 60 -8.83 4.73 -12.02
CA ASN A 60 -7.66 5.36 -11.43
C ASN A 60 -6.52 4.36 -11.17
N LEU A 61 -6.83 3.17 -10.64
CA LEU A 61 -5.82 2.16 -10.31
C LEU A 61 -5.05 1.64 -11.53
N LYS A 62 -5.67 1.61 -12.72
CA LYS A 62 -5.01 1.23 -14.00
C LYS A 62 -3.78 2.07 -14.36
N LYS A 63 -3.63 3.27 -13.78
CA LYS A 63 -2.47 4.13 -14.02
C LYS A 63 -1.22 3.66 -13.27
N TYR A 64 -1.39 2.91 -12.19
CA TYR A 64 -0.33 2.59 -11.25
C TYR A 64 0.23 1.18 -11.49
N THR A 65 1.54 1.08 -11.55
CA THR A 65 2.25 -0.22 -11.63
C THR A 65 2.40 -0.88 -10.27
N LEU A 66 2.41 -0.08 -9.20
CA LEU A 66 2.61 -0.52 -7.83
C LEU A 66 1.77 0.33 -6.88
N LEU A 67 1.10 -0.34 -5.93
CA LEU A 67 0.51 0.28 -4.75
C LEU A 67 1.37 -0.03 -3.53
N ILE A 68 1.69 0.99 -2.74
CA ILE A 68 2.44 0.86 -1.50
C ILE A 68 1.56 1.30 -0.35
N PHE A 69 1.27 0.41 0.59
CA PHE A 69 0.50 0.72 1.79
C PHE A 69 1.49 1.00 2.92
N ALA A 70 1.68 2.27 3.24
CA ALA A 70 2.70 2.72 4.19
C ALA A 70 2.10 2.92 5.58
N SER A 71 2.34 1.97 6.48
CA SER A 71 1.84 1.96 7.87
C SER A 71 0.31 2.16 7.96
N THR A 72 -0.42 1.56 7.02
CA THR A 72 -1.88 1.48 7.06
C THR A 72 -2.33 0.51 8.16
N ASN A 73 -3.47 0.77 8.78
CA ASN A 73 -4.01 -0.06 9.86
C ASN A 73 -5.53 0.09 9.95
N ASN A 74 -6.20 -0.91 10.55
CA ASN A 74 -7.65 -0.96 10.70
C ASN A 74 -8.38 -0.84 9.33
N ASP A 75 -9.56 -0.23 9.31
CA ASP A 75 -10.38 -0.11 8.10
C ASP A 75 -9.90 1.06 7.23
N VAL A 76 -9.42 0.77 6.03
CA VAL A 76 -8.80 1.74 5.11
C VAL A 76 -9.62 1.95 3.83
N PHE A 77 -10.68 1.16 3.65
CA PHE A 77 -11.69 1.35 2.63
C PHE A 77 -13.02 1.74 3.28
N ASP A 78 -13.67 2.76 2.73
CA ASP A 78 -14.97 3.25 3.19
C ASP A 78 -16.12 2.43 2.61
N THR A 79 -15.94 1.84 1.42
CA THR A 79 -16.99 1.06 0.75
C THR A 79 -16.48 -0.28 0.21
N ASP A 80 -17.40 -1.21 -0.04
CA ASP A 80 -17.06 -2.51 -0.62
C ASP A 80 -16.60 -2.40 -2.08
N GLU A 81 -17.04 -1.40 -2.83
CA GLU A 81 -16.59 -1.13 -4.20
C GLU A 81 -15.09 -0.80 -4.22
N GLN A 82 -14.60 -0.06 -3.23
CA GLN A 82 -13.17 0.26 -3.11
C GLN A 82 -12.35 -1.01 -2.79
N ARG A 83 -12.87 -1.88 -1.90
CA ARG A 83 -12.28 -3.20 -1.63
C ARG A 83 -12.22 -4.05 -2.90
N VAL A 84 -13.31 -4.09 -3.67
CA VAL A 84 -13.39 -4.83 -4.94
C VAL A 84 -12.42 -4.27 -5.98
N ALA A 85 -12.31 -2.94 -6.11
CA ALA A 85 -11.36 -2.30 -7.02
C ALA A 85 -9.91 -2.66 -6.66
N PHE A 86 -9.55 -2.61 -5.37
CA PHE A 86 -8.22 -3.05 -4.91
C PHE A 86 -7.99 -4.54 -5.20
N ARG A 87 -8.96 -5.40 -4.87
CA ARG A 87 -8.86 -6.84 -5.14
C ARG A 87 -8.64 -7.14 -6.61
N ARG A 88 -9.41 -6.51 -7.49
CA ARG A 88 -9.28 -6.67 -8.95
C ARG A 88 -7.92 -6.20 -9.46
N TYR A 89 -7.39 -5.11 -8.92
CA TYR A 89 -6.03 -4.64 -9.23
C TYR A 89 -4.98 -5.72 -8.92
N ILE A 90 -5.05 -6.34 -7.74
CA ILE A 90 -4.12 -7.42 -7.35
C ILE A 90 -4.32 -8.67 -8.21
N GLU A 91 -5.55 -9.12 -8.41
CA GLU A 91 -5.87 -10.31 -9.22
C GLU A 91 -5.51 -10.14 -10.71
N ALA A 92 -5.41 -8.89 -11.19
CA ALA A 92 -4.93 -8.56 -12.53
C ALA A 92 -3.40 -8.43 -12.66
N GLY A 93 -2.64 -8.74 -11.59
CA GLY A 93 -1.17 -8.71 -11.59
C GLY A 93 -0.56 -7.36 -11.20
N GLY A 94 -1.33 -6.46 -10.60
CA GLY A 94 -0.83 -5.20 -10.05
C GLY A 94 0.15 -5.42 -8.90
N GLY A 95 1.22 -4.62 -8.84
CA GLY A 95 2.23 -4.72 -7.79
C GLY A 95 1.71 -4.23 -6.44
N PHE A 96 2.12 -4.89 -5.36
CA PHE A 96 1.77 -4.49 -4.00
C PHE A 96 2.94 -4.58 -3.04
N VAL A 97 3.12 -3.55 -2.21
CA VAL A 97 4.05 -3.56 -1.09
C VAL A 97 3.32 -3.06 0.15
N GLY A 98 3.39 -3.83 1.22
CA GLY A 98 2.95 -3.40 2.55
C GLY A 98 4.16 -3.05 3.43
N VAL A 99 4.11 -1.91 4.11
CA VAL A 99 5.19 -1.46 5.01
C VAL A 99 4.66 -1.35 6.44
N HIS A 100 5.41 -1.92 7.39
CA HIS A 100 5.15 -1.82 8.82
C HIS A 100 3.77 -2.35 9.24
N SER A 101 2.83 -1.49 9.64
CA SER A 101 1.56 -1.85 10.28
C SER A 101 0.52 -2.47 9.34
N VAL A 102 0.86 -2.65 8.06
CA VAL A 102 -0.04 -3.16 7.01
C VAL A 102 -0.74 -4.49 7.38
N THR A 103 -0.10 -5.33 8.20
CA THR A 103 -0.65 -6.60 8.67
C THR A 103 -1.84 -6.44 9.63
N GLY A 104 -2.04 -5.22 10.15
CA GLY A 104 -3.22 -4.79 10.91
C GLY A 104 -4.33 -4.17 10.07
N THR A 105 -4.15 -4.04 8.75
CA THR A 105 -5.14 -3.47 7.82
C THR A 105 -6.28 -4.47 7.56
N GLU A 106 -7.52 -3.97 7.50
CA GLU A 106 -8.74 -4.70 7.15
C GLU A 106 -8.88 -6.04 7.88
N ARG A 107 -8.69 -6.04 9.21
CA ARG A 107 -8.60 -7.26 10.05
C ARG A 107 -9.78 -8.24 9.91
N ARG A 108 -10.95 -7.71 9.54
CA ARG A 108 -12.19 -8.46 9.32
C ARG A 108 -12.31 -8.99 7.88
N TRP A 109 -11.56 -8.45 6.93
CA TRP A 109 -11.61 -8.87 5.54
C TRP A 109 -10.67 -10.05 5.29
N LYS A 110 -11.24 -11.26 5.24
CA LYS A 110 -10.48 -12.51 5.06
C LYS A 110 -9.57 -12.50 3.84
N TRP A 111 -10.04 -11.93 2.72
CA TRP A 111 -9.28 -11.90 1.47
C TRP A 111 -7.97 -11.09 1.62
N PHE A 112 -8.02 -9.91 2.24
CA PHE A 112 -6.82 -9.08 2.46
C PHE A 112 -5.76 -9.83 3.27
N LYS A 113 -6.18 -10.50 4.35
CA LYS A 113 -5.27 -11.30 5.18
C LYS A 113 -4.66 -12.48 4.43
N MET A 114 -5.41 -13.12 3.52
CA MET A 114 -4.87 -14.18 2.69
C MET A 114 -3.88 -13.65 1.64
N MET A 115 -4.10 -12.45 1.12
CA MET A 115 -3.18 -11.79 0.20
C MET A 115 -1.86 -11.40 0.88
N ILE A 116 -1.93 -10.81 2.08
CA ILE A 116 -0.74 -10.43 2.88
C ILE A 116 -0.01 -11.67 3.42
N GLY A 117 -0.75 -12.72 3.80
CA GLY A 117 -0.20 -13.95 4.37
C GLY A 117 -0.08 -13.96 5.90
N GLU A 118 -0.42 -12.87 6.58
CA GLU A 118 -0.36 -12.78 8.04
C GLU A 118 -1.42 -11.82 8.62
N THR A 119 -1.56 -11.84 9.95
CA THR A 119 -2.41 -10.91 10.70
C THR A 119 -1.65 -10.40 11.91
N PHE A 120 -1.72 -9.10 12.16
CA PHE A 120 -1.14 -8.51 13.36
C PHE A 120 -1.75 -9.16 14.62
N SER A 121 -0.90 -9.53 15.57
CA SER A 121 -1.29 -10.14 16.84
C SER A 121 -1.11 -9.17 18.00
N TRP A 122 0.12 -8.69 18.24
CA TRP A 122 0.46 -7.89 19.42
C TRP A 122 1.84 -7.21 19.27
N HIS A 123 2.02 -6.08 19.97
CA HIS A 123 3.31 -5.39 20.09
C HIS A 123 4.01 -5.73 21.41
N ALA A 124 5.31 -6.02 21.35
CA ALA A 124 6.13 -6.16 22.56
C ALA A 124 6.01 -4.94 23.48
N LYS A 125 6.20 -5.12 24.80
CA LYS A 125 5.90 -4.12 25.85
C LYS A 125 6.46 -2.70 25.60
N PHE A 126 7.52 -2.57 24.82
CA PHE A 126 8.19 -1.29 24.54
C PHE A 126 7.97 -0.76 23.11
N GLN A 127 7.18 -1.47 22.29
CA GLN A 127 6.75 -1.01 20.97
C GLN A 127 5.34 -0.44 21.13
N LYS A 128 5.15 0.83 20.74
CA LYS A 128 3.87 1.52 20.74
C LYS A 128 3.44 1.83 19.31
#